data_AF-A0A2V8MGV6-F1
#
_entry.id   AF-A0A2V8MGV6-F1
#
_cell.length_a   1.000
_cell.length_b   1.000
_cell.length_c   1.000
_cell.angle_alpha   90.00
_cell.angle_beta   90.00
_cell.angle_gamma   90.00
#
_symmetry.space_group_name_H-M   'P 1'
#
loop_
_entity.id
_entity.type
_entity.pdbx_description
1 polymer ?
#
loop_
_entity_poly.entity_id
_entity_poly.type
_entity_poly.pdbx_seq_one_letter_code
_entity_poly.pdbx_strand_id
1 'polypeptide(L)'
;MSGANASAAARSHQENLTRRLFLGQAGIGIGAAALAELLQRDLFAQNETLATGGLAGLPHFAPKAKRVIYMFQSGAPSQLDLFDYKPQLAKRHGTDLPDSIRNGQRLTAMTAGQTSFPVAESIFKFAQHGQSGTWLSELLPYTAKVVDDLCFIKSMHTEQINHDPAVTFAQTGFQLAGRPSLGAWVSYGLGTINRDLPAFVVMITGNGQSLAERQWGTGFLPSRYQGIKLRSVGDPVLYVSNPAGFDQPQRARFIQDLEKLNQIQFEVTNNPEVATRIAQYEMAFRMQTSVPE
;
A
#
# COMPACT_ATOMS: atom_id res chain seq x y z
N MET A 1 -62.94 -42.86 -15.53
CA MET A 1 -61.55 -42.39 -15.72
C MET A 1 -61.42 -40.91 -16.13
N SER A 2 -62.49 -40.11 -16.21
CA SER A 2 -62.43 -38.72 -16.73
C SER A 2 -62.09 -37.63 -15.71
N GLY A 3 -62.30 -37.84 -14.40
CA GLY A 3 -62.13 -36.80 -13.38
C GLY A 3 -60.68 -36.56 -12.91
N ALA A 4 -59.82 -37.59 -12.99
CA ALA A 4 -58.43 -37.50 -12.51
C ALA A 4 -57.55 -36.62 -13.42
N ASN A 5 -57.76 -36.65 -14.74
CA ASN A 5 -56.98 -35.88 -15.70
C ASN A 5 -57.29 -34.37 -15.65
N ALA A 6 -58.54 -33.99 -15.37
CA ALA A 6 -58.91 -32.58 -15.23
C ALA A 6 -58.29 -31.94 -13.97
N SER A 7 -58.23 -32.70 -12.87
CA SER A 7 -57.59 -32.28 -11.61
C SER A 7 -56.08 -32.10 -11.74
N ALA A 8 -55.40 -33.01 -12.46
CA ALA A 8 -53.97 -32.92 -12.72
C ALA A 8 -53.61 -31.71 -13.61
N ALA A 9 -54.43 -31.44 -14.64
CA ALA A 9 -54.24 -30.28 -15.51
C ALA A 9 -54.44 -28.95 -14.76
N ALA A 10 -55.45 -28.88 -13.88
CA ALA A 10 -55.70 -27.69 -13.04
C ALA A 10 -54.56 -27.43 -12.05
N ARG A 11 -54.00 -28.48 -11.42
CA ARG A 11 -52.82 -28.35 -10.54
C ARG A 11 -51.58 -27.87 -11.30
N SER A 12 -51.29 -28.46 -12.46
CA SER A 12 -50.16 -28.03 -13.29
C SER A 12 -50.30 -26.57 -13.75
N HIS A 13 -51.53 -26.12 -14.07
CA HIS A 13 -51.79 -24.73 -14.40
C HIS A 13 -51.54 -23.79 -13.20
N GLN A 14 -51.99 -24.17 -12.01
CA GLN A 14 -51.80 -23.41 -10.78
C GLN A 14 -50.32 -23.35 -10.35
N GLU A 15 -49.56 -24.44 -10.51
CA GLU A 15 -48.12 -24.48 -10.27
C GLU A 15 -47.34 -23.56 -11.22
N ASN A 16 -47.72 -23.54 -12.50
CA ASN A 16 -47.12 -22.65 -13.49
C ASN A 16 -47.42 -21.17 -13.22
N LEU A 17 -48.64 -20.84 -12.80
CA LEU A 17 -49.00 -19.48 -12.37
C LEU A 17 -48.22 -19.06 -11.12
N THR A 18 -48.09 -19.95 -10.14
CA THR A 18 -47.36 -19.67 -8.90
C THR A 18 -45.86 -19.50 -9.16
N ARG A 19 -45.26 -20.32 -10.05
CA ARG A 19 -43.86 -20.13 -10.48
C ARG A 19 -43.65 -18.81 -11.21
N ARG A 20 -44.56 -18.41 -12.10
CA ARG A 20 -44.45 -17.13 -12.82
C ARG A 20 -44.60 -15.93 -11.88
N LEU A 21 -45.51 -16.00 -10.91
CA LEU A 21 -45.66 -14.99 -9.86
C LEU A 21 -44.42 -14.92 -8.97
N PHE A 22 -43.91 -16.06 -8.50
CA PHE A 22 -42.72 -16.12 -7.67
C PHE A 22 -41.49 -15.58 -8.41
N LEU A 23 -41.22 -16.03 -9.64
CA LEU A 23 -40.08 -15.56 -10.42
C LEU A 23 -40.22 -14.10 -10.87
N GLY A 24 -41.44 -13.67 -11.22
CA GLY A 24 -41.72 -12.28 -11.59
C GLY A 24 -41.59 -11.30 -10.41
N GLN A 25 -42.11 -11.66 -9.23
CA GLN A 25 -42.04 -10.83 -8.04
C GLN A 25 -40.66 -10.88 -7.36
N ALA A 26 -40.01 -12.06 -7.31
CA ALA A 26 -38.67 -12.20 -6.77
C ALA A 26 -37.62 -11.47 -7.63
N GLY A 27 -37.80 -11.45 -8.97
CA GLY A 27 -36.94 -10.68 -9.87
C GLY A 27 -37.00 -9.17 -9.60
N ILE A 28 -38.18 -8.64 -9.28
CA ILE A 28 -38.35 -7.23 -8.88
C ILE A 28 -37.73 -6.97 -7.51
N GLY A 29 -37.90 -7.88 -6.54
CA GLY A 29 -37.32 -7.72 -5.20
C GLY A 29 -35.78 -7.74 -5.19
N ILE A 30 -35.16 -8.70 -5.89
CA ILE A 30 -33.70 -8.80 -6.01
C ILE A 30 -33.16 -7.64 -6.86
N GLY A 31 -33.83 -7.31 -7.96
CA GLY A 31 -33.47 -6.17 -8.81
C GLY A 31 -33.57 -4.84 -8.07
N ALA A 32 -34.60 -4.65 -7.24
CA ALA A 32 -34.76 -3.47 -6.41
C ALA A 32 -33.73 -3.41 -5.28
N ALA A 33 -33.36 -4.54 -4.67
CA ALA A 33 -32.27 -4.58 -3.68
C ALA A 33 -30.90 -4.26 -4.31
N ALA A 34 -30.62 -4.80 -5.51
CA ALA A 34 -29.40 -4.50 -6.26
C ALA A 34 -29.38 -3.04 -6.72
N LEU A 35 -30.51 -2.52 -7.21
CA LEU A 35 -30.65 -1.11 -7.58
C LEU A 35 -30.57 -0.20 -6.36
N ALA A 36 -31.11 -0.61 -5.20
CA ALA A 36 -31.00 0.14 -3.96
C ALA A 36 -29.55 0.17 -3.47
N GLU A 37 -28.80 -0.92 -3.56
CA GLU A 37 -27.35 -0.95 -3.27
C GLU A 37 -26.57 -0.04 -4.24
N LEU A 38 -26.89 -0.07 -5.55
CA LEU A 38 -26.25 0.80 -6.54
C LEU A 38 -26.61 2.27 -6.33
N LEU A 39 -27.88 2.58 -6.10
CA LEU A 39 -28.35 3.94 -5.80
C LEU A 39 -27.86 4.42 -4.43
N GLN A 40 -27.71 3.54 -3.44
CA GLN A 40 -27.15 3.88 -2.14
C GLN A 40 -25.65 4.19 -2.27
N ARG A 41 -24.91 3.47 -3.12
CA ARG A 41 -23.54 3.85 -3.50
C ARG A 41 -23.47 5.23 -4.14
N ASP A 42 -24.43 5.57 -5.02
CA ASP A 42 -24.43 6.86 -5.73
C ASP A 42 -25.02 8.03 -4.89
N LEU A 43 -26.05 7.81 -4.06
CA LEU A 43 -26.67 8.84 -3.22
C LEU A 43 -25.79 9.23 -2.02
N PHE A 44 -25.04 8.29 -1.43
CA PHE A 44 -24.12 8.60 -0.34
C PHE A 44 -22.73 9.07 -0.83
N ALA A 45 -22.45 8.97 -2.13
CA ALA A 45 -21.23 9.53 -2.73
C ALA A 45 -21.16 11.07 -2.69
N GLN A 46 -22.26 11.76 -2.36
CA GLN A 46 -22.24 13.22 -2.20
C GLN A 46 -21.67 13.71 -0.87
N ASN A 47 -21.57 12.87 0.17
CA ASN A 47 -21.12 13.33 1.50
C ASN A 47 -20.21 12.37 2.29
N GLU A 48 -19.98 11.14 1.85
CA GLU A 48 -18.93 10.30 2.42
C GLU A 48 -17.93 9.89 1.33
N THR A 49 -16.65 10.08 1.63
CA THR A 49 -15.56 9.55 0.81
C THR A 49 -15.81 8.09 0.49
N LEU A 50 -15.76 7.74 -0.80
CA LEU A 50 -15.79 6.39 -1.39
C LEU A 50 -14.73 5.41 -0.81
N ALA A 51 -14.03 5.79 0.26
CA ALA A 51 -13.06 4.97 0.94
C ALA A 51 -13.76 4.02 1.92
N THR A 52 -13.44 2.73 1.83
CA THR A 52 -13.72 1.77 2.90
C THR A 52 -12.64 1.86 3.96
N GLY A 53 -13.05 2.00 5.23
CA GLY A 53 -12.14 2.30 6.33
C GLY A 53 -11.69 3.78 6.33
N GLY A 54 -10.73 4.12 7.20
CA GLY A 54 -10.34 5.52 7.44
C GLY A 54 -10.97 6.08 8.72
N LEU A 55 -10.50 7.25 9.15
CA LEU A 55 -11.04 7.95 10.32
C LEU A 55 -12.13 8.92 9.90
N ALA A 56 -13.17 9.04 10.73
CA ALA A 56 -14.20 10.04 10.56
C ALA A 56 -13.59 11.46 10.54
N GLY A 57 -14.05 12.30 9.62
CA GLY A 57 -13.54 13.66 9.44
C GLY A 57 -12.26 13.76 8.59
N LEU A 58 -11.74 12.65 8.06
CA LEU A 58 -10.68 12.65 7.06
C LEU A 58 -11.21 12.27 5.66
N PRO A 59 -10.61 12.81 4.59
CA PRO A 59 -9.59 13.86 4.57
C PRO A 59 -10.18 15.25 4.90
N HIS A 60 -9.40 16.12 5.53
CA HIS A 60 -9.81 17.51 5.85
C HIS A 60 -10.09 18.37 4.61
N PHE A 61 -9.53 18.01 3.46
CA PHE A 61 -9.66 18.73 2.20
C PHE A 61 -9.98 17.76 1.07
N ALA A 62 -10.62 18.28 0.02
CA ALA A 62 -10.85 17.50 -1.20
C ALA A 62 -9.51 17.03 -1.80
N PRO A 63 -9.31 15.72 -1.99
CA PRO A 63 -8.04 15.19 -2.48
C PRO A 63 -7.80 15.58 -3.95
N LYS A 64 -6.62 16.14 -4.23
CA LYS A 64 -6.20 16.48 -5.61
C LYS A 64 -5.52 15.31 -6.33
N ALA A 65 -4.99 14.34 -5.59
CA ALA A 65 -4.37 13.13 -6.11
C ALA A 65 -5.15 11.90 -5.61
N LYS A 66 -5.40 10.94 -6.52
CA LYS A 66 -6.09 9.68 -6.19
C LYS A 66 -5.14 8.54 -5.84
N ARG A 67 -3.91 8.60 -6.35
CA ARG A 67 -2.89 7.54 -6.25
C ARG A 67 -1.52 8.19 -6.09
N VAL A 68 -0.69 7.61 -5.22
CA VAL A 68 0.68 8.05 -4.98
C VAL A 68 1.59 6.85 -5.16
N ILE A 69 2.60 6.98 -6.03
CA ILE A 69 3.68 6.01 -6.13
C ILE A 69 4.86 6.60 -5.36
N TYR A 70 5.25 5.93 -4.29
CA TYR A 70 6.41 6.30 -3.49
C TYR A 70 7.53 5.29 -3.69
N MET A 71 8.69 5.77 -4.15
CA MET A 71 9.86 4.95 -4.39
C MET A 71 10.97 5.36 -3.42
N PHE A 72 11.28 4.48 -2.46
CA PHE A 72 12.48 4.63 -1.64
C PHE A 72 13.62 3.81 -2.26
N GLN A 73 14.58 4.48 -2.86
CA GLN A 73 15.66 3.83 -3.60
C GLN A 73 16.85 3.55 -2.67
N SER A 74 16.80 2.42 -1.96
CA SER A 74 17.91 1.98 -1.10
C SER A 74 19.16 1.69 -1.93
N GLY A 75 20.28 2.33 -1.60
CA GLY A 75 21.54 2.21 -2.34
C GLY A 75 21.57 3.00 -3.67
N ALA A 76 20.64 3.95 -3.86
CA ALA A 76 20.70 4.87 -5.00
C ALA A 76 21.94 5.78 -4.95
N PRO A 77 22.33 6.37 -6.10
CA PRO A 77 23.39 7.37 -6.12
C PRO A 77 23.07 8.56 -5.21
N SER A 78 24.11 9.19 -4.68
CA SER A 78 23.99 10.36 -3.81
C SER A 78 23.21 11.49 -4.47
N GLN A 79 22.36 12.18 -3.73
CA GLN A 79 21.70 13.40 -4.21
C GLN A 79 22.69 14.48 -4.65
N LEU A 80 23.89 14.50 -4.05
CA LEU A 80 24.98 15.42 -4.38
C LEU A 80 25.56 15.15 -5.79
N ASP A 81 25.39 13.93 -6.28
CA ASP A 81 25.80 13.50 -7.63
C ASP A 81 24.67 13.59 -8.66
N LEU A 82 23.43 13.86 -8.22
CA LEU A 82 22.24 13.79 -9.06
C LEU A 82 21.59 15.17 -9.30
N PHE A 83 21.15 15.84 -8.24
CA PHE A 83 20.30 17.04 -8.37
C PHE A 83 20.58 18.13 -7.32
N ASP A 84 21.45 17.87 -6.34
CA ASP A 84 21.85 18.85 -5.32
C ASP A 84 23.25 19.39 -5.58
N TYR A 85 23.37 20.24 -6.61
CA TYR A 85 24.65 20.84 -7.00
C TYR A 85 25.24 21.70 -5.88
N LYS A 86 26.40 21.30 -5.37
CA LYS A 86 27.13 21.96 -4.27
C LYS A 86 28.57 22.31 -4.73
N PRO A 87 28.78 23.41 -5.48
CA PRO A 87 30.09 23.77 -6.04
C PRO A 87 31.18 24.04 -4.99
N GLN A 88 30.79 24.29 -3.74
CA GLN A 88 31.73 24.48 -2.64
C GLN A 88 32.42 23.17 -2.22
N LEU A 89 31.85 22.00 -2.54
CA LEU A 89 32.50 20.72 -2.27
C LEU A 89 33.77 20.56 -3.10
N ALA A 90 33.75 20.99 -4.36
CA ALA A 90 34.92 20.98 -5.25
C ALA A 90 36.07 21.81 -4.68
N LYS A 91 35.76 23.00 -4.16
CA LYS A 91 36.77 23.89 -3.54
C LYS A 91 37.37 23.31 -2.26
N ARG A 92 36.71 22.35 -1.62
CA ARG A 92 37.13 21.70 -0.38
C ARG A 92 37.56 20.26 -0.61
N HIS A 93 37.62 19.80 -1.85
CA HIS A 93 37.91 18.41 -2.15
C HIS A 93 39.25 17.98 -1.53
N GLY A 94 39.25 16.85 -0.83
CA GLY A 94 40.43 16.32 -0.15
C GLY A 94 40.82 17.03 1.16
N THR A 95 40.19 18.17 1.49
CA THR A 95 40.34 18.77 2.83
C THR A 95 39.50 18.01 3.85
N ASP A 96 39.96 17.95 5.10
CA ASP A 96 39.21 17.29 6.16
C ASP A 96 37.88 18.00 6.48
N LEU A 97 36.88 17.19 6.83
CA LEU A 97 35.58 17.66 7.27
C LEU A 97 35.75 18.59 8.49
N PRO A 98 35.23 19.83 8.46
CA PRO A 98 35.37 20.74 9.59
C PRO A 98 34.72 20.20 10.85
N ASP A 99 35.37 20.39 12.01
CA ASP A 99 34.87 19.93 13.31
C ASP A 99 33.46 20.45 13.63
N SER A 100 33.13 21.66 13.19
CA SER A 100 31.79 22.26 13.32
C SER A 100 30.67 21.45 12.66
N ILE A 101 30.97 20.63 11.65
CA ILE A 101 30.00 19.76 10.98
C ILE A 101 29.81 18.47 11.76
N ARG A 102 30.89 17.89 12.27
CA ARG A 102 30.81 16.68 13.09
C ARG A 102 30.17 16.98 14.45
N ASN A 103 30.53 18.10 15.08
CA ASN A 103 29.97 18.61 16.33
C ASN A 103 29.72 17.51 17.41
N GLY A 104 30.68 16.60 17.59
CA GLY A 104 30.57 15.50 18.56
C GLY A 104 29.72 14.30 18.14
N GLN A 105 29.19 14.26 16.92
CA GLN A 105 28.45 13.10 16.40
C GLN A 105 29.30 11.83 16.44
N ARG A 106 28.66 10.74 16.88
CA ARG A 106 29.26 9.41 16.96
C ARG A 106 29.45 8.85 15.56
N LEU A 107 30.67 8.46 15.22
CA LEU A 107 30.96 7.82 13.95
C LEU A 107 30.43 6.38 13.92
N THR A 108 30.15 5.89 12.72
CA THR A 108 29.84 4.48 12.52
C THR A 108 31.09 3.63 12.81
N ALA A 109 30.90 2.38 13.23
CA ALA A 109 32.02 1.47 13.47
C ALA A 109 32.95 1.30 12.25
N MET A 110 32.39 1.45 11.04
CA MET A 110 33.12 1.34 9.77
C MET A 110 34.04 2.54 9.49
N THR A 111 33.75 3.71 10.08
CA THR A 111 34.50 4.96 9.84
C THR A 111 35.21 5.48 11.09
N ALA A 112 34.95 4.92 12.27
CA ALA A 112 35.51 5.38 13.54
C ALA A 112 37.04 5.30 13.62
N GLY A 113 37.66 4.37 12.87
CA GLY A 113 39.12 4.21 12.82
C GLY A 113 39.83 5.01 11.72
N GLN A 114 39.10 5.82 10.94
CA GLN A 114 39.72 6.62 9.88
C GLN A 114 40.55 7.77 10.48
N THR A 115 41.74 7.98 9.93
CA THR A 115 42.66 9.06 10.34
C THR A 115 42.24 10.43 9.81
N SER A 116 41.46 10.46 8.73
CA SER A 116 40.97 11.67 8.05
C SER A 116 39.56 11.43 7.53
N PHE A 117 38.80 12.50 7.36
CA PHE A 117 37.43 12.50 6.83
C PHE A 117 37.35 13.49 5.66
N PRO A 118 37.99 13.18 4.52
CA PRO A 118 38.10 14.13 3.43
C PRO A 118 36.73 14.43 2.81
N VAL A 119 36.52 15.70 2.48
CA VAL A 119 35.35 16.14 1.72
C VAL A 119 35.45 15.61 0.30
N ALA A 120 34.43 14.86 -0.13
CA ALA A 120 34.28 14.40 -1.49
C ALA A 120 33.48 15.42 -2.32
N GLU A 121 33.95 15.69 -3.53
CA GLU A 121 33.17 16.41 -4.54
C GLU A 121 32.40 15.42 -5.42
N SER A 122 31.39 15.93 -6.14
CA SER A 122 30.83 15.15 -7.24
C SER A 122 31.79 15.16 -8.41
N ILE A 123 32.06 13.98 -8.97
CA ILE A 123 32.89 13.83 -10.18
C ILE A 123 32.11 14.04 -11.47
N PHE A 124 30.79 14.21 -11.38
CA PHE A 124 29.89 14.34 -12.52
C PHE A 124 29.68 15.80 -12.90
N LYS A 125 29.41 16.04 -14.19
CA LYS A 125 29.11 17.38 -14.69
C LYS A 125 27.67 17.76 -14.39
N PHE A 126 27.46 19.04 -14.07
CA PHE A 126 26.15 19.62 -13.84
C PHE A 126 25.85 20.73 -14.85
N ALA A 127 24.60 20.83 -15.27
CA ALA A 127 24.09 21.91 -16.10
C ALA A 127 22.70 22.36 -15.61
N GLN A 128 22.32 23.59 -15.93
CA GLN A 128 20.96 24.08 -15.68
C GLN A 128 20.04 23.63 -16.81
N HIS A 129 18.86 23.13 -16.44
CA HIS A 129 17.84 22.65 -17.37
C HIS A 129 16.48 23.29 -17.11
N GLY A 130 15.65 23.31 -18.15
CA GLY A 130 14.29 23.84 -18.09
C GLY A 130 14.23 25.35 -17.88
N GLN A 131 13.01 25.87 -17.77
CA GLN A 131 12.72 27.25 -17.41
C GLN A 131 13.01 27.52 -15.93
N SER A 132 12.93 26.49 -15.09
CA SER A 132 13.30 26.55 -13.68
C SER A 132 14.80 26.79 -13.45
N GLY A 133 15.65 26.55 -14.45
CA GLY A 133 17.10 26.66 -14.33
C GLY A 133 17.68 25.68 -13.30
N THR A 134 17.00 24.55 -13.09
CA THR A 134 17.38 23.56 -12.09
C THR A 134 18.69 22.88 -12.49
N TRP A 135 19.66 22.84 -11.56
CA TRP A 135 20.91 22.12 -11.76
C TRP A 135 20.68 20.60 -11.67
N LEU A 136 21.02 19.88 -12.75
CA LEU A 136 21.02 18.43 -12.79
C LEU A 136 22.35 17.89 -13.31
N SER A 137 22.70 16.71 -12.82
CA SER A 137 23.86 15.94 -13.28
C SER A 137 23.63 15.34 -14.66
N GLU A 138 24.72 15.16 -15.41
CA GLU A 138 24.73 14.46 -16.70
C GLU A 138 24.20 13.01 -16.61
N LEU A 139 24.12 12.44 -15.41
CA LEU A 139 23.53 11.13 -15.13
C LEU A 139 22.00 11.08 -15.28
N LEU A 140 21.32 12.23 -15.33
CA LEU A 140 19.86 12.32 -15.38
C LEU A 140 19.34 12.95 -16.70
N PRO A 141 19.79 12.48 -17.88
CA PRO A 141 19.49 13.13 -19.16
C PRO A 141 18.00 13.09 -19.53
N TYR A 142 17.26 12.08 -19.05
CA TYR A 142 15.82 11.96 -19.29
C TYR A 142 15.01 12.75 -18.27
N THR A 143 15.43 12.78 -17.01
CA THR A 143 14.82 13.61 -15.98
C THR A 143 14.93 15.09 -16.33
N ALA A 144 16.06 15.51 -16.91
CA ALA A 144 16.27 16.87 -17.38
C ALA A 144 15.23 17.33 -18.42
N LYS A 145 14.63 16.40 -19.19
CA LYS A 145 13.59 16.73 -20.18
C LYS A 145 12.24 17.10 -19.56
N VAL A 146 12.00 16.72 -18.32
CA VAL A 146 10.75 16.93 -17.59
C VAL A 146 10.96 17.75 -16.32
N VAL A 147 12.11 18.42 -16.17
CA VAL A 147 12.53 19.05 -14.92
C VAL A 147 11.57 20.11 -14.41
N ASP A 148 10.86 20.81 -15.31
CA ASP A 148 9.90 21.84 -14.95
C ASP A 148 8.56 21.27 -14.43
N ASP A 149 8.32 19.97 -14.62
CA ASP A 149 7.19 19.23 -14.03
C ASP A 149 7.55 18.60 -12.68
N LEU A 150 8.80 18.73 -12.24
CA LEU A 150 9.30 18.14 -11.00
C LEU A 150 9.44 19.16 -9.88
N CYS A 151 9.12 18.72 -8.66
CA CYS A 151 9.41 19.47 -7.45
C CYS A 151 10.55 18.79 -6.68
N PHE A 152 11.66 19.49 -6.51
CA PHE A 152 12.81 19.00 -5.73
C PHE A 152 12.72 19.51 -4.30
N ILE A 153 12.59 18.59 -3.34
CA ILE A 153 12.61 18.91 -1.91
C ILE A 153 14.03 18.71 -1.39
N LYS A 154 14.75 19.82 -1.18
CA LYS A 154 16.13 19.84 -0.65
C LYS A 154 16.21 20.26 0.82
N SER A 155 15.06 20.49 1.45
CA SER A 155 14.94 20.96 2.84
C SER A 155 14.91 19.82 3.86
N MET A 156 14.96 18.56 3.43
CA MET A 156 14.97 17.42 4.36
C MET A 156 16.29 17.38 5.15
N HIS A 157 16.17 17.20 6.46
CA HIS A 157 17.30 17.13 7.38
C HIS A 157 17.14 15.94 8.32
N THR A 158 18.27 15.33 8.67
CA THR A 158 18.33 14.24 9.66
C THR A 158 19.65 14.32 10.40
N GLU A 159 19.63 13.94 11.68
CA GLU A 159 20.82 13.81 12.52
C GLU A 159 21.40 12.39 12.48
N GLN A 160 20.76 11.48 11.73
CA GLN A 160 21.18 10.08 11.63
C GLN A 160 22.36 9.93 10.68
N ILE A 161 23.52 9.60 11.24
CA ILE A 161 24.74 9.29 10.47
C ILE A 161 24.76 7.89 9.87
N ASN A 162 23.96 6.96 10.40
CA ASN A 162 23.88 5.59 9.92
C ASN A 162 22.63 5.39 9.06
N HIS A 163 22.80 4.67 7.94
CA HIS A 163 21.74 4.44 6.96
C HIS A 163 20.52 3.74 7.58
N ASP A 164 20.69 2.72 8.42
CA ASP A 164 19.55 1.96 8.94
C ASP A 164 18.60 2.79 9.85
N PRO A 165 19.10 3.56 10.84
CA PRO A 165 18.29 4.54 11.57
C PRO A 165 17.73 5.66 10.68
N ALA A 166 18.51 6.14 9.69
CA ALA A 166 18.06 7.20 8.78
C ALA A 166 16.88 6.74 7.89
N VAL A 167 16.95 5.51 7.37
CA VAL A 167 15.87 4.88 6.61
C VAL A 167 14.65 4.68 7.50
N THR A 168 14.83 4.19 8.73
CA THR A 168 13.73 4.03 9.69
C THR A 168 13.05 5.36 9.97
N PHE A 169 13.84 6.44 10.15
CA PHE A 169 13.33 7.79 10.32
C PHE A 169 12.57 8.28 9.08
N ALA A 170 13.11 8.08 7.88
CA ALA A 170 12.44 8.49 6.64
C ALA A 170 11.09 7.79 6.44
N GLN A 171 10.99 6.51 6.84
CA GLN A 171 9.77 5.73 6.65
C GLN A 171 8.74 5.91 7.78
N THR A 172 9.18 6.18 9.02
CA THR A 172 8.31 6.15 10.21
C THR A 172 8.27 7.46 11.01
N GLY A 173 9.11 8.44 10.64
CA GLY A 173 9.32 9.68 11.39
C GLY A 173 10.12 9.49 12.69
N PHE A 174 10.69 8.31 12.95
CA PHE A 174 11.44 8.02 14.17
C PHE A 174 12.62 7.08 13.92
N GLN A 175 13.72 7.29 14.65
CA GLN A 175 14.96 6.54 14.43
C GLN A 175 14.92 5.09 14.97
N LEU A 176 14.09 4.83 15.99
CA LEU A 176 13.91 3.49 16.56
C LEU A 176 12.74 2.78 15.88
N ALA A 177 12.87 1.48 15.65
CA ALA A 177 11.78 0.69 15.09
C ALA A 177 10.60 0.56 16.06
N GLY A 178 9.45 0.20 15.50
CA GLY A 178 8.19 -0.01 16.22
C GLY A 178 7.15 1.08 15.97
N ARG A 179 7.49 2.14 15.24
CA ARG A 179 6.51 3.14 14.80
C ARG A 179 5.84 2.76 13.48
N PRO A 180 4.58 3.18 13.27
CA PRO A 180 3.91 2.96 12.00
C PRO A 180 4.61 3.71 10.88
N SER A 181 4.72 3.06 9.72
CA SER A 181 5.25 3.67 8.50
C SER A 181 4.30 4.68 7.88
N LEU A 182 4.81 5.52 6.97
CA LEU A 182 4.03 6.48 6.20
C LEU A 182 2.82 5.82 5.52
N GLY A 183 3.03 4.68 4.85
CA GLY A 183 1.96 3.96 4.17
C GLY A 183 0.89 3.43 5.14
N ALA A 184 1.29 2.97 6.32
CA ALA A 184 0.36 2.53 7.36
C ALA A 184 -0.47 3.71 7.90
N TRP A 185 0.15 4.88 8.15
CA TRP A 185 -0.56 6.09 8.57
C TRP A 185 -1.56 6.59 7.54
N VAL A 186 -1.16 6.62 6.27
CA VAL A 186 -2.03 7.04 5.17
C VAL A 186 -3.23 6.11 5.05
N SER A 187 -2.99 4.79 5.10
CA SER A 187 -4.06 3.79 5.03
C SER A 187 -4.99 3.83 6.25
N TYR A 188 -4.43 4.07 7.44
CA TYR A 188 -5.19 4.22 8.67
C TYR A 188 -6.09 5.44 8.66
N GLY A 189 -5.57 6.59 8.21
CA GLY A 189 -6.30 7.85 8.19
C GLY A 189 -7.32 7.92 7.06
N LEU A 190 -6.91 7.58 5.83
CA LEU A 190 -7.71 7.81 4.62
C LEU A 190 -8.48 6.58 4.13
N GLY A 191 -8.20 5.39 4.66
CA GLY A 191 -8.81 4.15 4.19
C GLY A 191 -8.34 3.77 2.78
N THR A 192 -9.20 3.05 2.05
CA THR A 192 -8.93 2.62 0.68
C THR A 192 -10.14 2.81 -0.22
N ILE A 193 -9.92 3.32 -1.44
CA ILE A 193 -10.94 3.37 -2.49
C ILE A 193 -11.10 2.02 -3.22
N ASN A 194 -10.24 1.05 -2.92
CA ASN A 194 -10.23 -0.28 -3.50
C ASN A 194 -10.55 -1.32 -2.42
N ARG A 195 -11.63 -2.08 -2.61
CA ARG A 195 -12.04 -3.16 -1.69
C ARG A 195 -11.31 -4.47 -1.93
N ASP A 196 -10.73 -4.63 -3.12
CA ASP A 196 -10.19 -5.90 -3.62
C ASP A 196 -8.67 -5.96 -3.52
N LEU A 197 -7.98 -4.82 -3.43
CA LEU A 197 -6.52 -4.74 -3.24
C LEU A 197 -6.14 -3.99 -1.96
N PRO A 198 -4.95 -4.30 -1.38
CA PRO A 198 -4.41 -3.58 -0.23
C PRO A 198 -4.23 -2.09 -0.51
N ALA A 199 -4.53 -1.27 0.49
CA ALA A 199 -4.29 0.18 0.46
C ALA A 199 -2.80 0.53 0.37
N PHE A 200 -1.94 -0.32 0.97
CA PHE A 200 -0.51 -0.13 1.06
C PHE A 200 0.23 -1.37 0.55
N VAL A 201 0.89 -1.20 -0.58
CA VAL A 201 1.61 -2.24 -1.29
C VAL A 201 3.09 -1.91 -1.32
N VAL A 202 3.93 -2.90 -1.06
CA VAL A 202 5.39 -2.78 -1.07
C VAL A 202 5.96 -3.65 -2.16
N MET A 203 6.62 -3.04 -3.13
CA MET A 203 7.30 -3.75 -4.22
C MET A 203 8.81 -3.73 -3.98
N ILE A 204 9.47 -4.84 -4.29
CA ILE A 204 10.93 -4.97 -4.14
C ILE A 204 11.54 -5.31 -5.49
N THR A 205 12.61 -4.61 -5.83
CA THR A 205 13.39 -4.85 -7.04
C THR A 205 14.67 -5.61 -6.70
N GLY A 206 14.90 -6.79 -7.30
CA GLY A 206 16.17 -7.52 -7.25
C GLY A 206 16.27 -8.67 -6.23
N ASN A 207 17.44 -9.32 -6.22
CA ASN A 207 17.77 -10.47 -5.37
C ASN A 207 18.33 -9.99 -4.02
N GLY A 208 17.44 -9.59 -3.11
CA GLY A 208 17.83 -9.16 -1.77
C GLY A 208 16.97 -7.99 -1.31
N GLN A 209 16.49 -8.09 -0.09
CA GLN A 209 15.69 -7.05 0.52
C GLN A 209 16.62 -6.12 1.32
N SER A 210 17.08 -5.03 0.70
CA SER A 210 17.95 -4.04 1.35
C SER A 210 17.27 -3.27 2.48
N LEU A 211 15.95 -3.38 2.62
CA LEU A 211 15.12 -2.68 3.59
C LEU A 211 14.43 -3.70 4.49
N ALA A 212 14.55 -3.61 5.81
CA ALA A 212 13.92 -4.56 6.72
C ALA A 212 12.39 -4.38 6.80
N GLU A 213 11.62 -5.46 7.01
CA GLU A 213 10.14 -5.39 7.03
C GLU A 213 9.57 -4.42 8.06
N ARG A 214 10.29 -4.21 9.16
CA ARG A 214 9.98 -3.21 10.17
C ARG A 214 9.86 -1.78 9.61
N GLN A 215 10.42 -1.49 8.44
CA GLN A 215 10.44 -0.16 7.83
C GLN A 215 9.14 0.18 7.08
N TRP A 216 8.27 -0.80 6.78
CA TRP A 216 6.89 -0.56 6.30
C TRP A 216 5.84 -1.21 7.21
N GLY A 217 6.16 -1.36 8.48
CA GLY A 217 5.28 -1.95 9.49
C GLY A 217 4.13 -1.03 9.92
N THR A 218 3.15 -1.62 10.61
CA THR A 218 2.07 -0.89 11.29
C THR A 218 2.45 -0.36 12.67
N GLY A 219 3.54 -0.85 13.27
CA GLY A 219 3.89 -0.52 14.65
C GLY A 219 2.74 -0.88 15.60
N PHE A 220 2.23 0.11 16.32
CA PHE A 220 1.08 -0.03 17.22
C PHE A 220 -0.29 0.13 16.54
N LEU A 221 -0.35 0.45 15.23
CA LEU A 221 -1.62 0.46 14.50
C LEU A 221 -2.08 -0.99 14.23
N PRO A 222 -3.40 -1.23 14.10
CA PRO A 222 -3.91 -2.55 13.77
C PRO A 222 -3.21 -3.15 12.55
N SER A 223 -2.90 -4.45 12.61
CA SER A 223 -2.14 -5.18 11.60
C SER A 223 -2.81 -5.21 10.20
N ARG A 224 -4.07 -4.76 10.08
CA ARG A 224 -4.80 -4.62 8.80
C ARG A 224 -4.21 -3.55 7.88
N TYR A 225 -3.40 -2.65 8.44
CA TYR A 225 -2.70 -1.58 7.71
C TYR A 225 -1.26 -1.94 7.34
N GLN A 226 -0.87 -3.20 7.53
CA GLN A 226 0.48 -3.68 7.24
C GLN A 226 0.74 -3.58 5.74
N GLY A 227 1.92 -3.06 5.39
CA GLY A 227 2.35 -3.05 3.99
C GLY A 227 2.45 -4.47 3.47
N ILE A 228 1.67 -4.76 2.41
CA ILE A 228 1.66 -6.08 1.78
C ILE A 228 2.75 -6.12 0.73
N LYS A 229 3.75 -6.97 0.98
CA LYS A 229 4.89 -7.19 0.09
C LYS A 229 4.44 -7.99 -1.13
N LEU A 230 4.64 -7.41 -2.32
CA LEU A 230 4.50 -8.13 -3.58
C LEU A 230 5.84 -8.67 -4.06
N ARG A 231 5.81 -9.90 -4.57
CA ARG A 231 6.98 -10.54 -5.19
C ARG A 231 7.16 -10.01 -6.61
N SER A 232 8.42 -9.89 -7.02
CA SER A 232 8.82 -9.53 -8.38
C SER A 232 8.79 -10.71 -9.36
N VAL A 233 8.69 -11.95 -8.85
CA VAL A 233 8.68 -13.20 -9.64
C VAL A 233 7.73 -14.22 -8.99
N GLY A 234 6.94 -14.91 -9.83
CA GLY A 234 5.92 -15.89 -9.42
C GLY A 234 4.62 -15.21 -8.98
N ASP A 235 3.87 -15.84 -8.07
CA ASP A 235 2.64 -15.26 -7.51
C ASP A 235 2.94 -13.92 -6.82
N PRO A 236 2.25 -12.82 -7.21
CA PRO A 236 2.51 -11.49 -6.65
C PRO A 236 2.33 -11.45 -5.13
N VAL A 237 1.36 -12.17 -4.58
CA VAL A 237 1.21 -12.40 -3.13
C VAL A 237 1.47 -13.87 -2.83
N LEU A 238 2.20 -14.13 -1.75
CA LEU A 238 2.53 -15.49 -1.30
C LEU A 238 1.23 -16.31 -1.09
N TYR A 239 1.16 -17.50 -1.69
CA TYR A 239 0.02 -18.43 -1.58
C TYR A 239 -1.31 -17.91 -2.17
N VAL A 240 -1.23 -17.07 -3.20
CA VAL A 240 -2.44 -16.66 -3.94
C VAL A 240 -3.03 -17.82 -4.72
N SER A 241 -2.20 -18.65 -5.36
CA SER A 241 -2.71 -19.82 -6.08
C SER A 241 -3.29 -20.89 -5.16
N ASN A 242 -4.36 -21.56 -5.61
CA ASN A 242 -4.86 -22.75 -4.93
C ASN A 242 -3.85 -23.90 -5.05
N PRO A 243 -3.62 -24.71 -3.99
CA PRO A 243 -2.89 -25.95 -4.13
C PRO A 243 -3.64 -26.91 -5.08
N ALA A 244 -2.89 -27.80 -5.74
CA ALA A 244 -3.47 -28.75 -6.68
C ALA A 244 -4.56 -29.61 -6.00
N GLY A 245 -5.75 -29.68 -6.63
CA GLY A 245 -6.90 -30.41 -6.11
C GLY A 245 -7.82 -29.62 -5.17
N PHE A 246 -7.58 -28.33 -4.96
CA PHE A 246 -8.42 -27.45 -4.15
C PHE A 246 -9.26 -26.52 -5.04
N ASP A 247 -10.54 -26.85 -5.22
CA ASP A 247 -11.43 -26.09 -6.09
C ASP A 247 -12.02 -24.84 -5.39
N GLN A 248 -12.56 -23.91 -6.20
CA GLN A 248 -13.11 -22.65 -5.68
C GLN A 248 -14.25 -22.85 -4.64
N PRO A 249 -15.21 -23.78 -4.85
CA PRO A 249 -16.24 -24.08 -3.85
C PRO A 249 -15.72 -24.66 -2.53
N GLN A 250 -14.75 -25.59 -2.57
CA GLN A 250 -14.10 -26.15 -1.37
C GLN A 250 -13.40 -25.06 -0.59
N ARG A 251 -12.74 -24.13 -1.29
CA ARG A 251 -12.09 -22.99 -0.65
C ARG A 251 -13.07 -22.03 0.00
N ALA A 252 -14.17 -21.69 -0.66
CA ALA A 252 -15.18 -20.82 -0.06
C ALA A 252 -15.69 -21.39 1.27
N ARG A 253 -15.96 -22.71 1.32
CA ARG A 253 -16.31 -23.42 2.55
C ARG A 253 -15.19 -23.37 3.60
N PHE A 254 -13.95 -23.61 3.20
CA PHE A 254 -12.80 -23.52 4.10
C PHE A 254 -12.66 -22.14 4.74
N ILE A 255 -12.79 -21.06 3.96
CA ILE A 255 -12.73 -19.68 4.48
C ILE A 255 -13.89 -19.42 5.46
N GLN A 256 -15.11 -19.86 5.13
CA GLN A 256 -16.27 -19.73 6.03
C GLN A 256 -16.09 -20.49 7.35
N ASP A 257 -15.52 -21.69 7.32
CA ASP A 257 -15.26 -22.46 8.54
C ASP A 257 -14.13 -21.85 9.37
N LEU A 258 -13.10 -21.32 8.71
CA LEU A 258 -12.02 -20.58 9.36
C LEU A 258 -12.54 -19.29 10.03
N GLU A 259 -13.47 -18.59 9.38
CA GLU A 259 -14.14 -17.41 9.94
C GLU A 259 -14.90 -17.76 11.22
N LYS A 260 -15.69 -18.86 11.21
CA LYS A 260 -16.39 -19.35 12.42
C LYS A 260 -15.42 -19.69 13.54
N LEU A 261 -14.31 -20.37 13.24
CA LEU A 261 -13.29 -20.71 14.24
C LEU A 261 -12.62 -19.47 14.83
N ASN A 262 -12.30 -18.48 13.99
CA ASN A 262 -11.80 -17.20 14.46
C ASN A 262 -12.83 -16.48 15.32
N GLN A 263 -14.11 -16.50 14.96
CA GLN A 263 -15.16 -15.88 15.76
C GLN A 263 -15.27 -16.49 17.16
N ILE A 264 -15.22 -17.83 17.27
CA ILE A 264 -15.18 -18.53 18.57
C ILE A 264 -13.95 -18.09 19.38
N GLN A 265 -12.78 -18.04 18.75
CA GLN A 265 -11.55 -17.60 19.41
C GLN A 265 -11.63 -16.13 19.85
N PHE A 266 -12.26 -15.26 19.07
CA PHE A 266 -12.48 -13.86 19.42
C PHE A 266 -13.38 -13.72 20.63
N GLU A 267 -14.49 -14.47 20.69
CA GLU A 267 -15.41 -14.46 21.84
C GLU A 267 -14.72 -14.88 23.15
N VAL A 268 -13.73 -15.78 23.07
CA VAL A 268 -12.97 -16.24 24.23
C VAL A 268 -11.86 -15.27 24.64
N THR A 269 -11.14 -14.71 23.67
CA THR A 269 -9.91 -13.93 23.92
C THR A 269 -10.11 -12.42 23.93
N ASN A 270 -11.19 -11.94 23.31
CA ASN A 270 -11.45 -10.55 22.96
C ASN A 270 -10.23 -9.86 22.29
N ASN A 271 -9.41 -10.65 21.58
CA ASN A 271 -8.16 -10.17 20.99
C ASN A 271 -8.43 -9.54 19.62
N PRO A 272 -8.18 -8.23 19.43
CA PRO A 272 -8.44 -7.54 18.16
C PRO A 272 -7.63 -8.09 16.98
N GLU A 273 -6.52 -8.81 17.22
CA GLU A 273 -5.77 -9.49 16.16
C GLU A 273 -6.57 -10.59 15.46
N VAL A 274 -7.55 -11.20 16.14
CA VAL A 274 -8.40 -12.22 15.52
C VAL A 274 -9.29 -11.60 14.45
N ALA A 275 -9.88 -10.42 14.72
CA ALA A 275 -10.64 -9.67 13.73
C ALA A 275 -9.76 -9.24 12.54
N THR A 276 -8.50 -8.88 12.78
CA THR A 276 -7.57 -8.57 11.70
C THR A 276 -7.25 -9.79 10.83
N ARG A 277 -7.04 -10.97 11.43
CA ARG A 277 -6.81 -12.21 10.66
C ARG A 277 -7.98 -12.53 9.75
N ILE A 278 -9.22 -12.39 10.23
CA ILE A 278 -10.42 -12.55 9.41
C ILE A 278 -10.37 -11.60 8.20
N ALA A 279 -10.14 -10.31 8.43
CA ALA A 279 -10.05 -9.30 7.37
C ALA A 279 -8.93 -9.59 6.35
N GLN A 280 -7.78 -10.12 6.80
CA GLN A 280 -6.68 -10.52 5.93
C GLN A 280 -7.06 -11.73 5.05
N TYR A 281 -7.74 -12.75 5.60
CA TYR A 281 -8.19 -13.91 4.82
C TYR A 281 -9.24 -13.53 3.77
N GLU A 282 -10.19 -12.67 4.11
CA GLU A 282 -11.17 -12.14 3.16
C GLU A 282 -10.51 -11.31 2.05
N MET A 283 -9.54 -10.46 2.41
CA MET A 283 -8.76 -9.70 1.43
C MET A 283 -8.01 -10.63 0.49
N ALA A 284 -7.34 -11.68 1.01
CA ALA A 284 -6.66 -12.67 0.18
C ALA A 284 -7.62 -13.38 -0.79
N PHE A 285 -8.83 -13.71 -0.35
CA PHE A 285 -9.88 -14.28 -1.22
C PHE A 285 -10.32 -13.30 -2.33
N ARG A 286 -10.54 -12.03 -2.00
CA ARG A 286 -10.88 -10.98 -2.99
C ARG A 286 -9.74 -10.74 -3.99
N MET A 287 -8.50 -10.70 -3.53
CA MET A 287 -7.34 -10.54 -4.41
C MET A 287 -7.26 -11.65 -5.46
N GLN A 288 -7.55 -12.89 -5.08
CA GLN A 288 -7.50 -14.03 -5.99
C GLN A 288 -8.65 -14.09 -7.00
N THR A 289 -9.80 -13.53 -6.64
CA THR A 289 -10.95 -13.45 -7.55
C THR A 289 -10.88 -12.23 -8.47
N SER A 290 -10.06 -11.23 -8.13
CA SER A 290 -9.92 -9.97 -8.88
C SER A 290 -8.67 -9.89 -9.77
N VAL A 291 -7.63 -10.69 -9.52
CA VAL A 291 -6.44 -10.77 -10.38
C VAL A 291 -6.77 -11.63 -11.61
N PRO A 292 -6.79 -11.07 -12.84
CA PRO A 292 -6.95 -11.85 -14.07
C PRO A 292 -5.72 -12.74 -14.32
N GLU A 293 -5.90 -13.84 -15.06
CA GLU A 293 -4.81 -14.71 -15.56
C GLU A 293 -3.72 -13.93 -16.31
#